data_AF-A0A7V3UF43-F1
#
_entry.id   AF-A0A7V3UF43-F1
#
_cell.length_a   1.000
_cell.length_b   1.000
_cell.length_c   1.000
_cell.angle_alpha   90.00
_cell.angle_beta   90.00
_cell.angle_gamma   90.00
#
_symmetry.space_group_name_H-M   'P 1'
#
loop_
_entity.id
_entity.type
_entity.pdbx_description
1 polymer ?
#
loop_
_entity_poly.entity_id
_entity_poly.type
_entity_poly.pdbx_seq_one_letter_code
_entity_poly.pdbx_strand_id
1 'polypeptide(L)'
;MRILFLILIVCLSFSCRNKNKIPAGILSQTKMKEVMWDILRADEMILNISVKDSSANTELKRVELYSRIFDIHHITKEKFQKSLSFYKSRPDLFKQVMDSLQSYDRRVSEQTFRQPRPFRDTAVPKRPVPFQK
;
A
#
# COMPACT_ATOMS: atom_id res chain seq x y z
N MET A 1 6.08 -34.59 40.53
CA MET A 1 5.21 -34.60 39.32
C MET A 1 4.15 -33.49 39.30
N ARG A 2 3.38 -33.25 40.38
CA ARG A 2 2.35 -32.17 40.44
C ARG A 2 2.90 -30.72 40.30
N ILE A 3 4.04 -30.44 40.91
CA ILE A 3 4.71 -29.11 40.83
C ILE A 3 5.22 -28.80 39.42
N LEU A 4 5.62 -29.82 38.65
CA LEU A 4 6.10 -29.65 37.28
C LEU A 4 4.97 -29.21 36.34
N PHE A 5 3.75 -29.72 36.58
CA PHE A 5 2.54 -29.31 35.86
C PHE A 5 2.13 -27.86 36.17
N LEU A 6 2.30 -27.41 37.41
CA LEU A 6 2.00 -26.03 37.82
C LEU A 6 2.98 -25.02 37.20
N ILE A 7 4.27 -25.37 37.10
CA ILE A 7 5.28 -24.52 36.44
C ILE A 7 5.00 -24.41 34.94
N LEU A 8 4.60 -25.51 34.29
CA LEU A 8 4.21 -25.52 32.87
C LEU A 8 3.04 -24.57 32.60
N ILE A 9 2.00 -24.60 33.43
CA ILE A 9 0.81 -23.74 33.29
C ILE A 9 1.15 -22.25 33.51
N VAL A 10 2.04 -21.93 34.46
CA VAL A 10 2.48 -20.55 34.70
C VAL A 10 3.33 -20.00 33.56
N CYS A 11 4.16 -20.83 32.92
CA CYS A 11 4.96 -20.43 31.76
C CYS A 11 4.12 -20.11 30.50
N LEU A 12 2.97 -20.77 30.30
CA LEU A 12 2.09 -20.46 29.16
C LEU A 12 1.41 -19.08 29.27
N SER A 13 1.26 -18.53 30.48
CA SER A 13 0.56 -17.25 30.70
C SER A 13 1.36 -16.01 30.30
N PHE A 14 2.68 -16.11 30.10
CA PHE A 14 3.53 -14.98 29.68
C PHE A 14 3.50 -14.68 28.16
N SER A 15 2.79 -15.48 27.35
CA SER A 15 2.78 -15.32 25.88
C SER A 15 1.87 -14.19 25.36
N CYS A 16 1.00 -13.63 26.21
CA CYS A 16 0.18 -12.46 25.89
C CYS A 16 0.89 -11.13 26.20
N ARG A 17 2.16 -11.00 25.79
CA ARG A 17 2.84 -9.71 25.82
C ARG A 17 2.29 -8.85 24.68
N ASN A 18 1.55 -7.79 24.97
CA ASN A 18 0.95 -6.82 24.02
C ASN A 18 1.76 -6.66 22.70
N LYS A 19 1.47 -7.50 21.70
CA LYS A 19 2.27 -7.62 20.46
C LYS A 19 2.02 -6.47 19.49
N ASN A 20 0.94 -5.70 19.73
CA ASN A 20 0.45 -4.67 18.83
C ASN A 20 0.87 -3.24 19.23
N LYS A 21 1.79 -3.08 20.18
CA LYS A 21 2.26 -1.75 20.58
C LYS A 21 3.22 -1.19 19.53
N ILE A 22 2.73 -0.27 18.72
CA ILE A 22 3.53 0.44 17.72
C ILE A 22 4.34 1.54 18.46
N PRO A 23 5.67 1.57 18.33
CA PRO A 23 6.49 2.56 19.00
C PRO A 23 6.33 3.95 18.36
N ALA A 24 6.62 4.98 19.14
CA ALA A 24 6.65 6.35 18.64
C ALA A 24 7.63 6.47 17.46
N GLY A 25 7.25 7.23 16.43
CA GLY A 25 8.05 7.40 15.21
C GLY A 25 7.77 6.38 14.10
N ILE A 26 6.98 5.33 14.37
CA ILE A 26 6.47 4.40 13.35
C ILE A 26 5.05 4.80 12.95
N LEU A 27 4.72 4.68 11.66
CA LEU A 27 3.38 4.93 11.14
C LEU A 27 2.39 3.96 11.78
N SER A 28 1.23 4.47 12.21
CA SER A 28 0.10 3.65 12.65
C SER A 28 -0.36 2.75 11.50
N GLN A 29 -1.07 1.65 11.81
CA GLN A 29 -1.57 0.74 10.78
C GLN A 29 -2.47 1.46 9.77
N THR A 30 -3.35 2.34 10.26
CA THR A 30 -4.24 3.15 9.42
C THR A 30 -3.45 4.04 8.46
N LYS A 31 -2.43 4.75 8.97
CA LYS A 31 -1.62 5.65 8.15
C LYS A 31 -0.74 4.88 7.17
N MET A 32 -0.18 3.74 7.60
CA MET A 32 0.58 2.85 6.72
C MET A 32 -0.28 2.32 5.59
N LYS A 33 -1.53 1.90 5.87
CA LYS A 33 -2.50 1.49 4.85
C LYS A 33 -2.74 2.60 3.83
N GLU A 34 -3.03 3.82 4.26
CA GLU A 34 -3.30 4.94 3.35
C GLU A 34 -2.10 5.29 2.46
N VAL A 35 -0.89 5.37 3.05
CA VAL A 35 0.33 5.67 2.30
C VAL A 35 0.68 4.54 1.32
N MET A 36 0.58 3.29 1.78
CA MET A 36 0.89 2.12 0.97
C MET A 36 -0.06 1.98 -0.21
N TRP A 37 -1.33 2.31 -0.04
CA TRP A 37 -2.32 2.33 -1.10
C TRP A 37 -1.89 3.23 -2.27
N ASP A 38 -1.50 4.47 -1.96
CA ASP A 38 -1.08 5.42 -3.00
C ASP A 38 0.25 5.03 -3.65
N ILE A 39 1.18 4.46 -2.87
CA ILE A 39 2.44 3.92 -3.39
C ILE A 39 2.19 2.80 -4.40
N LEU A 40 1.32 1.84 -4.06
CA LEU A 40 1.01 0.71 -4.96
C LEU A 40 0.38 1.19 -6.28
N ARG A 41 -0.50 2.19 -6.22
CA ARG A 41 -1.07 2.81 -7.41
C ARG A 41 -0.05 3.57 -8.24
N ALA A 42 0.91 4.24 -7.61
CA ALA A 42 2.00 4.89 -8.31
C ALA A 42 2.91 3.87 -9.01
N ASP A 43 3.24 2.75 -8.35
CA ASP A 43 4.00 1.67 -8.97
C ASP A 43 3.24 1.06 -10.17
N GLU A 44 1.93 0.82 -10.06
CA GLU A 44 1.11 0.37 -11.18
C GLU A 44 1.15 1.37 -12.35
N MET A 45 1.04 2.67 -12.07
CA MET A 45 1.15 3.72 -13.08
C MET A 45 2.52 3.71 -13.77
N ILE A 46 3.61 3.55 -13.01
CA ILE A 46 4.97 3.50 -13.54
C ILE A 46 5.17 2.25 -14.41
N LEU A 47 4.66 1.10 -13.98
CA LEU A 47 4.69 -0.13 -14.76
C LEU A 47 3.93 0.04 -16.09
N ASN A 48 2.74 0.64 -16.05
CA ASN A 48 1.96 0.96 -17.25
C ASN A 48 2.68 1.92 -18.20
N ILE A 49 3.44 2.88 -17.67
CA ILE A 49 4.28 3.78 -18.47
C ILE A 49 5.44 3.00 -19.10
N SER A 50 6.13 2.16 -18.33
CA SER A 50 7.28 1.36 -18.78
C SER A 50 6.92 0.41 -19.92
N VAL A 51 5.74 -0.21 -19.84
CA VAL A 51 5.20 -1.10 -20.88
C VAL A 51 4.88 -0.34 -22.17
N LYS A 52 4.42 0.93 -22.07
CA LYS A 52 4.08 1.76 -23.23
C LYS A 52 5.28 2.45 -23.86
N ASP A 53 6.26 2.83 -23.05
CA ASP A 53 7.44 3.57 -23.45
C ASP A 53 8.66 3.04 -22.70
N SER A 54 9.40 2.16 -23.36
CA SER A 54 10.62 1.55 -22.80
C SER A 54 11.79 2.52 -22.69
N SER A 55 11.72 3.69 -23.34
CA SER A 55 12.74 4.74 -23.23
C SER A 55 12.50 5.68 -22.04
N ALA A 56 11.34 5.59 -21.39
CA ALA A 56 11.00 6.42 -20.26
C ALA A 56 11.92 6.14 -19.06
N ASN A 57 12.42 7.21 -18.43
CA ASN A 57 13.15 7.10 -17.18
C ASN A 57 12.18 6.85 -16.00
N THR A 58 11.85 5.58 -15.77
CA THR A 58 10.89 5.12 -14.74
C THR A 58 11.38 5.40 -13.33
N GLU A 59 12.69 5.35 -13.08
CA GLU A 59 13.25 5.58 -11.75
C GLU A 59 13.10 7.04 -11.31
N LEU A 60 13.40 8.00 -12.19
CA LEU A 60 13.17 9.42 -11.88
C LEU A 60 11.69 9.70 -11.60
N LYS A 61 10.79 9.15 -12.43
CA LYS A 61 9.33 9.28 -12.22
C LYS A 61 8.89 8.66 -10.90
N ARG A 62 9.45 7.50 -10.52
CA ARG A 62 9.17 6.86 -9.23
C ARG A 62 9.54 7.76 -8.07
N VAL A 63 10.75 8.33 -8.09
CA VAL A 63 11.22 9.22 -7.02
C VAL A 63 10.31 10.46 -6.89
N GLU A 64 9.93 11.08 -8.02
CA GLU A 64 9.04 12.25 -8.02
C GLU A 64 7.66 11.91 -7.43
N LEU A 65 7.05 10.81 -7.89
CA LEU A 65 5.74 10.38 -7.42
C LEU A 65 5.75 10.03 -5.93
N TYR A 66 6.78 9.32 -5.47
CA TYR A 66 6.89 8.96 -4.05
C TYR A 66 7.08 10.18 -3.17
N SER A 67 7.88 11.16 -3.61
CA SER A 67 8.02 12.43 -2.89
C SER A 67 6.67 13.11 -2.72
N ARG A 68 5.90 13.23 -3.82
CA ARG A 68 4.57 13.85 -3.77
C ARG A 68 3.60 13.10 -2.85
N ILE A 69 3.63 11.76 -2.86
CA ILE A 69 2.81 10.95 -1.96
C ILE A 69 3.18 11.21 -0.50
N PHE A 70 4.48 11.28 -0.19
CA PHE A 70 4.93 11.59 1.16
C PHE A 70 4.48 12.98 1.63
N ASP A 71 4.50 13.97 0.74
CA ASP A 71 4.01 15.32 1.02
C ASP A 71 2.50 15.34 1.32
N ILE A 72 1.70 14.67 0.49
CA ILE A 72 0.24 14.52 0.68
C ILE A 72 -0.07 13.85 2.03
N HIS A 73 0.72 12.85 2.41
CA HIS A 73 0.52 12.13 3.65
C HIS A 73 1.17 12.80 4.86
N HIS A 74 1.89 13.90 4.69
CA HIS A 74 2.66 14.60 5.72
C HIS A 74 3.65 13.67 6.45
N ILE A 75 4.42 12.92 5.68
CA ILE A 75 5.46 12.02 6.19
C ILE A 75 6.77 12.24 5.45
N THR A 76 7.87 11.73 6.01
CA THR A 76 9.16 11.71 5.31
C THR A 76 9.47 10.32 4.78
N LYS A 77 10.37 10.25 3.79
CA LYS A 77 10.88 8.99 3.24
C LYS A 77 11.48 8.09 4.33
N GLU A 78 12.26 8.67 5.24
CA GLU A 78 12.93 7.95 6.33
C GLU A 78 11.88 7.37 7.30
N LYS A 79 10.83 8.13 7.61
CA LYS A 79 9.73 7.67 8.46
C LYS A 79 8.99 6.51 7.82
N PHE A 80 8.70 6.60 6.52
CA PHE A 80 8.10 5.50 5.77
C PHE A 80 9.00 4.25 5.77
N GLN A 81 10.28 4.41 5.43
CA GLN A 81 11.24 3.29 5.37
C GLN A 81 11.41 2.60 6.74
N LYS A 82 11.59 3.37 7.82
CA LYS A 82 11.64 2.83 9.18
C LYS A 82 10.37 2.06 9.53
N SER A 83 9.22 2.62 9.17
CA SER A 83 7.93 1.99 9.41
C SER A 83 7.77 0.71 8.62
N LEU A 84 8.12 0.72 7.33
CA LEU A 84 8.08 -0.46 6.48
C LEU A 84 8.96 -1.59 7.03
N SER A 85 10.18 -1.29 7.47
CA SER A 85 11.06 -2.28 8.11
C SER A 85 10.48 -2.83 9.42
N PHE A 86 9.81 -1.98 10.22
CA PHE A 86 9.11 -2.42 11.43
C PHE A 86 7.97 -3.40 11.12
N TYR A 87 7.15 -3.12 10.10
CA TYR A 87 6.06 -4.01 9.70
C TYR A 87 6.59 -5.30 9.05
N LYS A 88 7.65 -5.22 8.23
CA LYS A 88 8.29 -6.41 7.63
C LYS A 88 8.82 -7.39 8.67
N SER A 89 9.31 -6.91 9.82
CA SER A 89 9.74 -7.77 10.93
C SER A 89 8.59 -8.29 11.80
N ARG A 90 7.35 -7.86 11.55
CA ARG A 90 6.13 -8.29 12.28
C ARG A 90 5.04 -8.72 11.30
N PRO A 91 5.09 -9.98 10.80
CA PRO A 91 4.15 -10.48 9.82
C PRO A 91 2.69 -10.41 10.26
N ASP A 92 2.42 -10.53 11.56
CA ASP A 92 1.10 -10.38 12.18
C ASP A 92 0.50 -8.99 11.97
N LEU A 93 1.28 -7.93 12.21
CA LEU A 93 0.85 -6.55 11.99
C LEU A 93 0.80 -6.20 10.51
N PHE A 94 1.76 -6.69 9.73
CA PHE A 94 1.79 -6.44 8.29
C PHE A 94 0.61 -7.08 7.58
N LYS A 95 0.22 -8.30 8.00
CA LYS A 95 -1.00 -8.95 7.53
C LYS A 95 -2.23 -8.10 7.78
N GLN A 96 -2.38 -7.52 8.97
CA GLN A 96 -3.52 -6.63 9.27
C GLN A 96 -3.59 -5.43 8.33
N VAL A 97 -2.44 -4.81 8.02
CA VAL A 97 -2.37 -3.70 7.06
C VAL A 97 -2.77 -4.18 5.66
N MET A 98 -2.27 -5.33 5.21
CA MET A 98 -2.58 -5.89 3.89
C MET A 98 -4.05 -6.32 3.74
N ASP A 99 -4.60 -7.01 4.74
CA ASP A 99 -6.01 -7.38 4.77
C ASP A 99 -6.90 -6.10 4.75
N SER A 100 -6.49 -5.05 5.46
CA SER A 100 -7.17 -3.75 5.43
C SER A 100 -7.09 -3.08 4.06
N LEU A 101 -5.93 -3.13 3.39
CA LEU A 101 -5.74 -2.61 2.03
C LEU A 101 -6.67 -3.29 1.02
N GLN A 102 -6.75 -4.63 1.02
CA GLN A 102 -7.65 -5.37 0.13
C GLN A 102 -9.11 -4.97 0.34
N SER A 103 -9.52 -4.82 1.59
CA SER A 103 -10.88 -4.38 1.91
C SER A 103 -11.17 -2.94 1.47
N TYR A 104 -10.15 -2.08 1.46
CA TYR A 104 -10.25 -0.70 1.01
C TYR A 104 -10.33 -0.62 -0.52
N ASP A 105 -9.48 -1.36 -1.22
CA ASP A 105 -9.49 -1.48 -2.68
C ASP A 105 -10.86 -1.91 -3.20
N ARG A 106 -11.44 -2.98 -2.60
CA ARG A 106 -12.78 -3.45 -2.99
C ARG A 106 -13.84 -2.35 -2.87
N ARG A 107 -13.79 -1.54 -1.81
CA ARG A 107 -14.74 -0.43 -1.61
C ARG A 107 -14.56 0.66 -2.65
N VAL A 108 -13.31 1.05 -2.93
CA VAL A 108 -12.99 2.07 -3.95
C VAL A 108 -13.42 1.58 -5.34
N SER A 109 -13.14 0.33 -5.66
CA SER A 109 -13.58 -0.32 -6.90
C SER A 109 -15.10 -0.35 -7.02
N GLU A 110 -15.83 -0.86 -6.02
CA GLU A 110 -17.30 -0.88 -6.01
C GLU A 110 -17.89 0.53 -6.14
N GLN A 111 -17.32 1.54 -5.48
CA GLN A 111 -17.74 2.93 -5.63
C GLN A 111 -17.52 3.45 -7.06
N THR A 112 -16.39 3.11 -7.67
CA THR A 112 -16.07 3.49 -9.05
C THR A 112 -17.05 2.85 -10.04
N PHE A 113 -17.50 1.61 -9.79
CA PHE A 113 -18.49 0.92 -10.63
C PHE A 113 -19.94 1.39 -10.40
N ARG A 114 -20.27 1.87 -9.19
CA ARG A 114 -21.63 2.37 -8.86
C ARG A 114 -21.93 3.75 -9.43
N GLN A 115 -20.91 4.53 -9.81
CA GLN A 115 -21.14 5.77 -10.55
C GLN A 115 -21.48 5.40 -12.00
N PRO A 116 -22.68 5.73 -12.54
CA PRO A 116 -22.87 5.68 -13.97
C PRO A 116 -21.87 6.67 -14.55
N ARG A 117 -20.93 6.19 -15.38
CA ARG A 117 -20.18 7.12 -16.23
C ARG A 117 -21.23 7.93 -16.98
N PRO A 118 -21.31 9.27 -16.87
CA PRO A 118 -22.02 10.01 -17.89
C PRO A 118 -21.39 9.57 -19.20
N PHE A 119 -22.19 8.92 -20.04
CA PHE A 119 -21.78 8.53 -21.37
C PHE A 119 -21.47 9.84 -22.09
N ARG A 120 -20.21 10.26 -22.02
CA ARG A 120 -19.78 11.49 -22.66
C ARG A 120 -19.67 11.12 -24.12
N ASP A 121 -20.70 11.45 -24.86
CA ASP A 121 -20.75 11.56 -26.32
C ASP A 121 -19.75 12.62 -26.80
N THR A 122 -18.49 12.52 -26.42
CA THR A 122 -17.42 13.17 -27.19
C THR A 122 -17.01 12.15 -28.22
N ALA A 123 -17.56 12.33 -29.42
CA ALA A 123 -17.02 11.78 -30.65
C ALA A 123 -15.49 11.71 -30.54
N VAL A 124 -14.96 10.49 -30.51
CA VAL A 124 -13.53 10.28 -30.69
C VAL A 124 -13.21 10.85 -32.06
N PRO A 125 -12.37 11.89 -32.21
CA PRO A 125 -11.88 12.27 -33.51
C PRO A 125 -11.09 11.07 -34.00
N LYS A 126 -11.60 10.39 -35.06
CA LYS A 126 -10.85 9.33 -35.74
C LYS A 126 -9.54 9.97 -36.21
N ARG A 127 -8.45 9.74 -35.47
CA ARG A 127 -7.11 10.08 -35.95
C ARG A 127 -6.86 9.13 -37.14
N PRO A 128 -6.64 9.62 -38.37
CA PRO A 128 -6.34 8.74 -39.47
C PRO A 128 -5.01 8.03 -39.18
N VAL A 129 -5.06 6.70 -39.17
CA VAL A 129 -3.87 5.85 -39.10
C VAL A 129 -3.16 5.99 -40.46
N PRO A 130 -1.89 6.41 -40.52
CA PRO A 130 -1.17 6.45 -41.79
C PRO A 130 -1.05 5.02 -42.33
N PHE A 131 -1.68 4.76 -43.47
CA PHE A 131 -1.41 3.57 -44.27
C PHE A 131 0.03 3.70 -44.79
N GLN A 132 0.94 2.90 -44.25
CA GLN A 132 2.26 2.69 -44.84
C GLN A 132 2.04 1.91 -46.14
N LYS A 133 2.61 2.42 -47.24
CA LYS A 133 2.49 1.90 -48.60
C LYS A 133 3.55 0.83 -48.86
#